data_AF-A0A6G8PU15-F1
#
_entry.id   AF-A0A6G8PU15-F1
#
_cell.length_a   1.000
_cell.length_b   1.000
_cell.length_c   1.000
_cell.angle_alpha   90.00
_cell.angle_beta   90.00
_cell.angle_gamma   90.00
#
_symmetry.space_group_name_H-M   'P 1'
#
loop_
_entity.id
_entity.type
_entity.pdbx_description
1 polymer ?
#
loop_
_entity_poly.entity_id
_entity_poly.type
_entity_poly.pdbx_seq_one_letter_code
_entity_poly.pdbx_strand_id
1 'polypeptide(L)'
;MRGSVFEEGRGFDPELKFDDIELVRRLSRGRRFGIVGETVYVSDRRYKKYGVARTFSQHLLMGVFFALGRFDWANRFDYEFGKHES
;
A
#
# COMPACT_ATOMS: atom_id res chain seq x y z
N MET A 1 1.79 -13.50 -13.14
CA MET A 1 1.22 -14.59 -12.31
C MET A 1 0.51 -15.58 -13.23
N ARG A 2 0.61 -16.90 -13.00
CA ARG A 2 -0.13 -17.89 -13.80
C ARG A 2 -1.60 -17.92 -13.34
N GLY A 3 -2.55 -17.90 -14.29
CA GLY A 3 -3.99 -17.82 -13.99
C GLY A 3 -4.51 -18.95 -13.10
N SER A 4 -4.05 -20.18 -13.33
CA SER A 4 -4.43 -21.34 -12.51
C SER A 4 -4.08 -21.19 -11.03
N VAL A 5 -2.95 -20.55 -10.72
CA VAL A 5 -2.52 -20.32 -9.34
C VAL A 5 -3.40 -19.27 -8.64
N PHE A 6 -3.94 -18.31 -9.40
CA PHE A 6 -4.84 -17.29 -8.86
C PHE A 6 -6.22 -17.88 -8.53
N GLU A 7 -6.72 -18.75 -9.40
CA GLU A 7 -7.98 -19.48 -9.20
C GLU A 7 -7.90 -20.47 -8.04
N GLU A 8 -6.81 -21.24 -7.91
CA GLU A 8 -6.53 -22.08 -6.74
C GLU A 8 -6.55 -21.26 -5.44
N GLY A 9 -6.02 -20.05 -5.50
CA GLY A 9 -6.02 -19.09 -4.43
C GLY A 9 -7.35 -18.37 -4.23
N ARG A 10 -8.46 -18.76 -4.87
CA ARG A 10 -9.78 -18.10 -4.80
C ARG A 10 -9.81 -16.61 -5.15
N GLY A 11 -8.78 -16.11 -5.84
CA GLY A 11 -8.70 -14.71 -6.26
C GLY A 11 -8.71 -13.70 -5.11
N PHE A 12 -9.19 -12.50 -5.40
CA PHE A 12 -9.27 -11.37 -4.46
C PHE A 12 -10.54 -11.46 -3.60
N ASP A 13 -10.41 -11.16 -2.30
CA ASP A 13 -11.52 -11.05 -1.35
C ASP A 13 -11.93 -9.58 -1.15
N PRO A 14 -13.11 -9.16 -1.65
CA PRO A 14 -13.56 -7.78 -1.56
C PRO A 14 -13.90 -7.32 -0.13
N GLU A 15 -14.01 -8.24 0.84
CA GLU A 15 -14.25 -7.90 2.25
C GLU A 15 -12.97 -7.44 2.98
N LEU A 16 -11.80 -7.70 2.40
CA LEU A 16 -10.51 -7.37 3.00
C LEU A 16 -9.98 -6.02 2.53
N LYS A 17 -9.64 -5.14 3.49
CA LYS A 17 -8.98 -3.86 3.21
C LYS A 17 -7.56 -4.01 2.63
N PHE A 18 -6.87 -5.08 2.99
CA PHE A 18 -5.49 -5.41 2.56
C PHE A 18 -5.44 -6.76 1.85
N ASP A 19 -6.36 -6.95 0.91
CA ASP A 19 -6.57 -8.18 0.17
C ASP A 19 -5.35 -8.61 -0.66
N ASP A 20 -4.56 -7.66 -1.17
CA ASP A 20 -3.33 -7.93 -1.89
C ASP A 20 -2.27 -8.66 -1.03
N ILE A 21 -2.09 -8.23 0.22
CA ILE A 21 -1.16 -8.85 1.18
C ILE A 21 -1.69 -10.23 1.59
N GLU A 22 -2.99 -10.37 1.83
CA GLU A 22 -3.60 -11.66 2.17
C GLU A 22 -3.43 -12.65 1.02
N LEU A 23 -3.73 -12.24 -0.20
CA LEU A 23 -3.59 -13.08 -1.39
C LEU A 23 -2.14 -13.54 -1.56
N VAL A 24 -1.17 -12.63 -1.45
CA VAL A 24 0.26 -13.00 -1.52
C VAL A 24 0.62 -14.00 -0.42
N ARG A 25 0.15 -13.79 0.82
CA ARG A 25 0.38 -14.74 1.93
C ARG A 25 -0.22 -16.10 1.63
N ARG A 26 -1.47 -16.17 1.17
CA ARG A 26 -2.16 -17.42 0.84
C ARG A 26 -1.42 -18.19 -0.24
N LEU A 27 -1.03 -17.51 -1.31
CA LEU A 27 -0.32 -18.11 -2.44
C LEU A 27 1.14 -18.48 -2.12
N SER A 28 1.76 -17.82 -1.13
CA SER A 28 3.13 -18.12 -0.69
C SER A 28 3.22 -19.40 0.16
N ARG A 29 2.11 -19.95 0.65
CA ARG A 29 2.12 -21.18 1.46
C ARG A 29 2.62 -22.35 0.60
N GLY A 30 3.82 -22.84 0.93
CA GLY A 30 4.46 -23.95 0.21
C GLY A 30 5.00 -23.59 -1.17
N ARG A 31 5.07 -22.30 -1.53
CA ARG A 31 5.58 -21.81 -2.83
C ARG A 31 6.51 -20.62 -2.61
N ARG A 32 7.43 -20.36 -3.54
CA ARG A 32 8.28 -19.15 -3.52
C ARG A 32 7.92 -18.24 -4.68
N PHE A 33 7.82 -16.96 -4.39
CA PHE A 33 7.71 -15.92 -5.41
C PHE A 33 9.11 -15.52 -5.89
N GLY A 34 9.27 -15.38 -7.20
CA GLY A 34 10.41 -14.72 -7.81
C GLY A 34 10.05 -13.28 -8.18
N ILE A 35 11.00 -12.35 -8.02
CA ILE A 35 10.87 -10.98 -8.51
C ILE A 35 11.31 -10.98 -9.98
N VAL A 36 10.40 -10.67 -10.89
CA VAL A 36 10.63 -10.76 -12.34
C VAL A 36 11.02 -9.39 -12.95
N GLY A 37 10.80 -8.29 -12.23
CA GLY A 37 11.15 -6.94 -12.66
C GLY A 37 12.03 -6.23 -11.63
N GLU A 38 13.14 -5.65 -12.09
CA GLU A 38 14.02 -4.82 -11.26
C GLU A 38 13.51 -3.38 -11.10
N THR A 39 12.67 -2.90 -12.03
CA THR A 39 12.15 -1.53 -12.03
C THR A 39 10.74 -1.47 -11.46
N VAL A 40 10.59 -0.79 -10.34
CA VAL A 40 9.28 -0.48 -9.74
C VAL A 40 8.79 0.85 -10.28
N TYR A 41 7.70 0.84 -11.04
CA TYR A 41 7.04 2.06 -11.49
C TYR A 41 6.11 2.59 -10.39
N VAL A 42 6.34 3.83 -9.98
CA VAL A 42 5.48 4.52 -9.02
C VAL A 42 4.39 5.28 -9.79
N SER A 43 3.13 5.08 -9.41
CA SER A 43 2.01 5.74 -10.10
C SER A 43 1.94 7.24 -9.77
N ASP A 44 1.79 8.08 -10.80
CA ASP A 44 1.54 9.52 -10.65
C ASP A 44 0.06 9.88 -10.38
N ARG A 45 -0.81 8.87 -10.26
CA ARG A 45 -2.27 9.01 -10.07
C ARG A 45 -2.64 10.01 -8.96
N ARG A 46 -1.92 9.99 -7.84
CA ARG A 46 -2.19 10.90 -6.70
C ARG A 46 -1.84 12.35 -7.04
N TYR A 47 -0.70 12.56 -7.68
CA TYR A 47 -0.27 13.88 -8.15
C TYR A 47 -1.24 14.44 -9.18
N LYS A 48 -1.75 13.60 -10.09
CA LYS A 48 -2.79 13.99 -11.06
C LYS A 48 -4.14 14.30 -10.41
N LYS A 49 -4.56 13.52 -9.41
CA LYS A 49 -5.87 13.69 -8.75
C LYS A 49 -5.92 14.88 -7.78
N TYR A 50 -4.86 15.09 -6.99
CA TYR A 50 -4.87 16.08 -5.90
C TYR A 50 -3.93 17.27 -6.13
N GLY A 51 -3.13 17.24 -7.20
CA GLY A 51 -2.12 18.24 -7.50
C GLY A 51 -0.78 17.98 -6.83
N VAL A 52 0.29 18.44 -7.48
CA VAL A 52 1.68 18.19 -7.03
C VAL A 52 1.98 18.87 -5.71
N ALA A 53 1.71 20.17 -5.60
CA ALA A 53 2.02 20.95 -4.41
C ALA A 53 1.32 20.39 -3.15
N ARG A 54 0.02 20.06 -3.27
CA ARG A 54 -0.75 19.49 -2.17
C ARG A 54 -0.19 18.14 -1.72
N THR A 55 0.07 17.25 -2.68
CA THR A 55 0.61 15.92 -2.40
C THR A 55 2.00 16.03 -1.77
N PHE A 56 2.86 16.91 -2.27
CA PHE A 56 4.19 17.15 -1.73
C PHE A 56 4.15 17.65 -0.28
N SER A 57 3.36 18.69 0.01
CA SER A 57 3.24 19.24 1.36
C SER A 57 2.71 18.22 2.36
N GLN A 58 1.77 17.35 1.95
CA GLN A 58 1.29 16.26 2.79
C GLN A 58 2.40 15.26 3.14
N HIS A 59 3.23 14.86 2.16
CA HIS A 59 4.36 13.96 2.43
C HIS A 59 5.43 14.62 3.29
N LEU A 60 5.70 15.92 3.09
CA LEU A 60 6.64 16.67 3.91
C LEU A 60 6.19 16.71 5.38
N LEU A 61 4.91 17.04 5.62
CA LEU A 61 4.34 17.05 6.97
C LEU A 61 4.38 15.67 7.63
N MET A 62 4.04 14.62 6.89
CA MET A 62 4.15 13.24 7.35
C MET A 62 5.58 12.87 7.74
N GLY A 63 6.57 13.25 6.91
CA GLY A 63 7.98 13.03 7.21
C GLY A 63 8.41 13.72 8.51
N VAL A 64 7.94 14.94 8.76
CA VAL A 64 8.20 15.66 10.02
C VAL A 64 7.55 14.95 11.21
N PHE A 65 6.30 14.51 11.11
CA PHE A 65 5.64 13.79 12.19
C PHE A 65 6.35 12.49 12.56
N PHE A 66 6.81 11.74 11.56
CA PHE A 66 7.59 10.53 11.79
C PHE A 66 8.98 10.81 12.38
N ALA A 67 9.69 11.83 11.90
CA ALA A 67 10.98 12.22 12.45
C ALA A 67 10.89 12.63 13.93
N LEU A 68 9.75 13.18 14.35
CA LEU A 68 9.49 13.58 15.73
C LEU A 68 8.81 12.47 16.58
N GLY A 69 8.60 11.27 16.03
CA GLY A 69 7.94 10.16 16.71
C GLY A 69 6.46 10.41 17.05
N ARG A 70 5.81 11.37 16.39
CA ARG A 70 4.42 11.79 16.61
C ARG A 70 3.46 11.06 15.66
N PHE A 71 3.43 9.73 15.75
CA PHE A 71 2.61 8.88 14.86
C PHE A 71 1.11 9.18 14.98
N ASP A 72 0.61 9.52 16.17
CA ASP A 72 -0.81 9.86 16.38
C ASP A 72 -1.25 11.14 15.64
N TRP A 73 -0.32 12.02 15.28
CA TRP A 73 -0.62 13.24 14.55
C TRP A 73 -0.83 12.97 13.07
N ALA A 74 -0.19 11.93 12.54
CA ALA A 74 -0.48 11.43 11.20
C ALA A 74 -1.93 10.96 11.07
N ASN A 75 -2.51 10.39 12.13
CA ASN A 75 -3.89 9.91 12.16
C ASN A 75 -4.95 11.02 12.13
N ARG A 76 -4.58 12.26 12.49
CA ARG A 76 -5.48 13.42 12.42
C ARG A 76 -5.53 14.06 11.04
N PHE A 77 -4.53 13.80 10.21
CA PHE A 77 -4.61 14.09 8.80
C PHE A 77 -5.37 12.95 8.13
N ASP A 78 -6.38 13.31 7.33
CA ASP A 78 -7.15 12.35 6.52
C ASP A 78 -6.28 11.85 5.35
N TYR A 79 -5.23 11.13 5.71
CA TYR A 79 -4.28 10.49 4.82
C TYR A 79 -4.72 9.03 4.70
N GLU A 80 -5.31 8.68 3.56
CA GLU A 80 -5.90 7.36 3.24
C GLU A 80 -4.99 6.13 3.50
N PHE A 81 -3.69 6.32 3.81
CA PHE A 81 -2.72 5.23 3.95
C PHE A 81 -2.69 4.53 5.30
N GLY A 82 -3.46 4.99 6.28
CA GLY A 82 -3.54 4.26 7.52
C GLY A 82 -4.00 5.14 8.65
N LYS A 83 -5.22 4.86 9.13
CA LYS A 83 -5.47 5.03 10.57
C LYS A 83 -4.56 4.02 11.25
N HIS A 84 -3.44 4.47 11.80
CA HIS A 84 -2.60 3.67 12.65
C HIS A 84 -3.33 3.51 13.98
N GLU A 85 -3.77 2.31 14.30
CA GLU A 85 -4.33 2.03 15.63
C GLU A 85 -3.23 2.19 16.68
N SER A 86 -3.57 2.90 17.76
CA SER A 86 -2.80 2.97 19.00
C SER A 86 -2.92 1.67 19.79
#